data_AF-A0A7Z9IV27-F1
#
_entry.id   AF-A0A7Z9IV27-F1
#
_cell.length_a   1.000
_cell.length_b   1.000
_cell.length_c   1.000
_cell.angle_alpha   90.00
_cell.angle_beta   90.00
_cell.angle_gamma   90.00
#
_symmetry.space_group_name_H-M   'P 1'
#
loop_
_entity.id
_entity.type
_entity.pdbx_description
1 polymer ?
#
loop_
_entity_poly.entity_id
_entity_poly.type
_entity_poly.pdbx_seq_one_letter_code
_entity_poly.pdbx_strand_id
1 'polypeptide(L)'
;MSCQHARPMGRFAGHNAVNHLLGDEMLTMKIDEYVTCLDLGPWGALRTKGWDRRVVASGLAVKATKRNINCERIYPPQTGNPRDLLDFGTPVIQPPPPVNLKSSSS
;
A
#
# COMPACT_ATOMS: atom_id res chain seq x y z
N MET A 1 -2.31 -11.54 -7.25
CA MET A 1 -2.77 -10.63 -6.15
C MET A 1 -1.93 -9.35 -6.17
N SER A 2 -2.51 -8.18 -5.85
CA SER A 2 -1.73 -6.92 -5.80
C SER A 2 -1.10 -6.72 -4.42
N CYS A 3 0.05 -6.02 -4.37
CA CYS A 3 0.75 -5.70 -3.11
C CYS A 3 -0.11 -4.88 -2.14
N GLN A 4 -1.07 -4.11 -2.68
CA GLN A 4 -2.07 -3.37 -1.91
C GLN A 4 -2.91 -4.30 -1.02
N HIS A 5 -3.28 -5.49 -1.52
CA HIS A 5 -4.07 -6.46 -0.77
C HIS A 5 -3.19 -7.38 0.08
N ALA A 6 -2.06 -7.84 -0.46
CA ALA A 6 -1.21 -8.81 0.21
C ALA A 6 -0.64 -8.31 1.55
N ARG A 7 -0.22 -7.04 1.62
CA ARG A 7 0.36 -6.46 2.84
C ARG A 7 -0.60 -6.43 4.03
N PRO A 8 -1.80 -5.81 3.94
CA PRO A 8 -2.75 -5.88 5.03
C PRO A 8 -3.24 -7.31 5.26
N MET A 9 -3.46 -8.11 4.23
CA MET A 9 -3.90 -9.51 4.38
C MET A 9 -2.97 -10.31 5.31
N GLY A 10 -1.65 -10.20 5.15
CA GLY A 10 -0.71 -10.87 6.05
C GLY A 10 -0.83 -10.41 7.50
N ARG A 11 -1.02 -9.10 7.75
CA ARG A 11 -1.13 -8.53 9.10
C ARG A 11 -2.42 -8.98 9.79
N PHE A 12 -3.54 -8.92 9.09
CA PHE A 12 -4.84 -9.39 9.60
C PHE A 12 -4.84 -10.90 9.82
N ALA A 13 -4.28 -11.68 8.89
CA ALA A 13 -4.19 -13.13 9.03
C ALA A 13 -3.35 -13.52 10.25
N GLY A 14 -2.19 -12.90 10.46
CA GLY A 14 -1.35 -13.16 11.62
C GLY A 14 -2.04 -12.81 12.94
N HIS A 15 -2.70 -11.64 13.00
CA HIS A 15 -3.47 -11.23 14.18
C HIS A 15 -4.61 -12.22 14.47
N ASN A 16 -5.41 -12.57 13.45
CA ASN A 16 -6.56 -13.46 13.62
C ASN A 16 -6.14 -14.89 13.97
N ALA A 17 -5.01 -15.38 13.46
CA ALA A 17 -4.50 -16.70 13.82
C ALA A 17 -4.20 -16.80 15.33
N VAL A 18 -3.58 -15.77 15.92
CA VAL A 18 -3.30 -15.74 17.36
C VAL A 18 -4.60 -15.63 18.18
N ASN A 19 -5.50 -14.71 17.82
CA ASN A 19 -6.77 -14.56 18.55
C ASN A 19 -7.64 -15.82 18.45
N HIS A 20 -7.63 -16.51 17.30
CA HIS A 20 -8.31 -17.79 17.16
C HIS A 20 -7.78 -18.85 18.13
N LEU A 21 -6.46 -18.90 18.35
CA LEU A 21 -5.83 -19.82 19.32
C LEU A 21 -6.17 -19.46 20.77
N LEU A 22 -6.38 -18.17 21.07
CA LEU A 22 -6.70 -17.66 22.41
C LEU A 22 -8.21 -17.66 22.71
N GLY A 23 -9.05 -17.87 21.70
CA GLY A 23 -10.51 -17.75 21.82
C GLY A 23 -11.02 -16.30 21.82
N ASP A 24 -10.19 -15.36 21.37
CA ASP A 24 -10.50 -13.93 21.29
C ASP A 24 -11.15 -13.55 19.95
N GLU A 25 -11.66 -12.32 19.87
CA GLU A 25 -12.30 -11.78 18.67
C GLU A 25 -11.29 -11.59 17.52
N MET A 26 -11.72 -11.94 16.30
CA MET A 26 -10.95 -11.73 15.08
C MET A 26 -11.37 -10.43 14.38
N LEU A 27 -10.41 -9.78 13.71
CA LEU A 27 -10.67 -8.57 12.95
C LEU A 27 -11.10 -8.87 11.52
N THR A 28 -12.11 -8.13 11.04
CA THR A 28 -12.49 -8.15 9.62
C THR A 28 -11.62 -7.21 8.81
N MET A 29 -10.99 -7.73 7.75
CA MET A 29 -10.26 -6.90 6.78
C MET A 29 -11.23 -6.32 5.74
N LYS A 30 -11.25 -4.99 5.59
CA LYS A 30 -12.01 -4.28 4.55
C LYS A 30 -11.06 -3.38 3.74
N ILE A 31 -11.04 -3.55 2.42
CA ILE A 31 -10.21 -2.75 1.50
C ILE A 31 -11.15 -2.08 0.51
N ASP A 32 -11.39 -0.79 0.70
CA ASP A 32 -12.40 -0.05 -0.07
C ASP A 32 -11.87 0.42 -1.43
N GLU A 33 -10.58 0.78 -1.51
CA GLU A 33 -9.98 1.28 -2.75
C GLU A 33 -9.14 0.24 -3.47
N TYR A 34 -9.37 0.05 -4.77
CA TYR A 34 -8.43 -0.66 -5.64
C TYR A 34 -7.63 0.33 -6.48
N VAL A 35 -6.32 0.39 -6.25
CA VAL A 35 -5.39 1.27 -6.98
C VAL A 35 -4.31 0.45 -7.67
N THR A 36 -3.96 0.82 -8.90
CA THR A 36 -2.77 0.30 -9.59
C THR A 36 -1.88 1.45 -10.06
N CYS A 37 -0.57 1.32 -9.87
CA CYS A 37 0.42 2.23 -10.43
C CYS A 37 1.30 1.48 -11.43
N LEU A 38 1.23 1.86 -12.70
CA LEU A 38 1.97 1.27 -13.81
C LEU A 38 3.10 2.20 -14.23
N ASP A 39 4.35 1.77 -14.07
CA ASP A 39 5.53 2.51 -14.57
C ASP A 39 5.69 2.24 -16.08
N LEU A 40 5.82 3.31 -16.87
CA LEU A 40 5.98 3.29 -18.33
C LEU A 40 7.42 3.63 -18.77
N GLY A 41 8.41 3.45 -17.88
CA GLY A 41 9.79 3.77 -18.19
C GLY A 41 10.01 5.29 -18.33
N PRO A 42 10.72 5.76 -19.38
CA PRO A 42 10.96 7.19 -19.59
C PRO A 42 9.68 8.03 -19.74
N TRP A 43 8.55 7.43 -20.14
CA TRP A 43 7.27 8.13 -20.34
C TRP A 43 6.50 8.42 -19.05
N GLY A 44 7.07 8.13 -17.88
CA GLY A 44 6.42 8.37 -16.59
C GLY A 44 5.66 7.14 -16.10
N ALA A 45 4.46 7.34 -15.55
CA ALA A 45 3.63 6.27 -15.01
C ALA A 45 2.14 6.64 -15.05
N LEU A 46 1.25 5.66 -14.89
CA LEU A 46 -0.19 5.82 -14.76
C LEU A 46 -0.66 5.33 -13.40
N ARG A 47 -1.61 6.05 -12.80
CA ARG A 47 -2.38 5.59 -11.64
C ARG A 47 -3.81 5.35 -12.07
N THR A 48 -4.33 4.17 -11.76
CA THR A 48 -5.73 3.81 -12.01
C THR A 48 -6.47 3.51 -10.71
N LYS A 49 -7.78 3.74 -10.72
CA LYS A 49 -8.71 3.32 -9.66
C LYS A 49 -9.75 2.35 -10.21
N GLY A 50 -10.31 1.54 -9.32
CA GLY A 50 -11.41 0.65 -9.63
C GLY A 50 -11.01 -0.63 -10.36
N TRP A 51 -12.01 -1.50 -10.54
CA TRP A 51 -11.87 -2.74 -11.30
C TRP A 51 -11.82 -2.48 -12.81
N ASP A 52 -12.46 -1.42 -13.27
CA ASP A 52 -12.48 -0.88 -14.64
C ASP A 52 -11.20 -0.13 -15.03
N ARG A 53 -10.29 0.13 -14.08
CA ARG A 53 -8.97 0.74 -14.31
C ARG A 53 -9.03 2.16 -14.86
N ARG A 54 -9.98 2.97 -14.42
CA ARG A 54 -10.03 4.39 -14.78
C ARG A 54 -8.72 5.10 -14.41
N VAL A 55 -8.06 5.73 -15.38
CA VAL A 55 -6.86 6.56 -15.15
C VAL A 55 -7.28 7.80 -14.35
N VAL A 56 -6.61 8.02 -13.22
CA VAL A 56 -6.86 9.15 -12.31
C VAL A 56 -5.66 10.09 -12.17
N ALA A 57 -4.47 9.66 -12.58
CA ALA A 57 -3.27 10.49 -12.66
C ALA A 57 -2.24 9.88 -13.62
N SER A 58 -1.36 10.69 -14.18
CA SER A 58 -0.26 10.27 -15.04
C SER A 58 1.00 11.11 -14.85
N GLY A 59 2.11 10.67 -15.43
CA GLY A 59 3.37 11.43 -15.52
C GLY A 59 4.40 11.09 -14.43
N LEU A 60 5.41 11.96 -14.31
CA LEU A 60 6.58 11.72 -13.44
C LEU A 60 6.25 11.69 -11.95
N ALA A 61 5.24 12.45 -11.53
CA ALA A 61 4.75 12.43 -10.15
C ALA A 61 4.25 11.03 -9.75
N VAL A 62 3.50 10.36 -10.63
CA VAL A 62 3.04 8.98 -10.40
C VAL A 62 4.22 8.01 -10.37
N LYS A 63 5.22 8.23 -11.22
CA LYS A 63 6.45 7.42 -11.25
C LYS A 63 7.21 7.53 -9.93
N ALA A 64 7.31 8.74 -9.37
CA ALA A 64 7.88 8.96 -8.05
C ALA A 64 7.11 8.22 -6.94
N THR A 65 5.77 8.29 -6.95
CA THR A 65 4.93 7.50 -6.03
C THR A 65 5.16 5.99 -6.18
N LYS A 66 5.31 5.48 -7.40
CA LYS A 66 5.60 4.06 -7.65
C LYS A 66 6.96 3.65 -7.09
N ARG A 67 7.98 4.51 -7.22
CA ARG A 67 9.31 4.28 -6.63
C ARG A 67 9.24 4.24 -5.11
N ASN A 68 8.58 5.20 -4.47
CA ASN A 68 8.37 5.17 -3.02
C ASN A 68 7.64 3.88 -2.57
N ILE A 69 6.60 3.45 -3.31
CA ILE A 69 5.93 2.17 -3.02
C ILE A 69 6.94 1.03 -3.04
N ASN A 70 7.71 0.93 -4.12
CA ASN A 70 8.58 -0.21 -4.37
C ASN A 70 9.85 -0.24 -3.54
N CYS A 71 10.35 0.92 -3.09
CA CYS A 71 11.65 1.03 -2.44
C CYS A 71 11.56 1.28 -0.94
N GLU A 72 10.44 1.80 -0.45
CA GLU A 72 10.30 2.20 0.95
C GLU A 72 9.05 1.58 1.57
N ARG A 73 7.87 1.87 1.00
CA ARG A 73 6.58 1.56 1.65
C ARG A 73 6.37 0.08 1.92
N ILE A 74 6.77 -0.79 1.01
CA ILE A 74 6.49 -2.23 1.12
C ILE A 74 7.49 -2.96 2.03
N TYR A 75 8.63 -2.34 2.36
CA TYR A 75 9.65 -2.94 3.19
C TYR A 75 9.42 -2.63 4.68
N PRO A 76 9.81 -3.54 5.59
CA PRO A 76 9.85 -3.24 7.01
C PRO A 76 10.83 -2.09 7.33
N PRO A 77 10.64 -1.37 8.46
CA PRO A 77 11.60 -0.39 8.95
C PRO A 77 13.00 -1.00 9.11
N GLN A 78 14.02 -0.28 8.65
CA GLN A 78 15.43 -0.71 8.75
C GLN A 78 16.12 -0.14 10.00
N THR A 79 15.35 0.25 11.02
CA THR A 79 15.86 0.93 12.22
C THR A 79 16.59 -0.01 13.18
N GLY A 80 16.42 -1.34 13.02
CA GLY A 80 16.96 -2.34 13.95
C GLY A 80 16.23 -2.39 15.29
N ASN A 81 15.22 -1.54 15.51
CA ASN A 81 14.43 -1.51 16.73
C ASN A 81 13.28 -2.54 16.63
N PRO A 82 13.22 -3.53 17.55
CA PRO A 82 12.14 -4.53 17.55
C PRO A 82 10.73 -3.91 17.67
N ARG A 83 10.59 -2.78 18.38
CA ARG A 83 9.31 -2.08 18.53
C ARG A 83 8.77 -1.61 17.18
N ASP A 84 9.63 -1.01 16.36
CA ASP A 84 9.24 -0.48 15.06
C ASP A 84 8.77 -1.60 14.11
N LEU A 85 9.38 -2.79 14.22
CA LEU A 85 8.97 -3.97 13.45
C LEU A 85 7.59 -4.48 13.89
N LEU A 86 7.32 -4.52 15.20
CA LEU A 86 6.02 -4.90 15.75
C LEU A 86 4.93 -3.90 15.34
N ASP A 87 5.21 -2.60 15.48
CA ASP A 87 4.28 -1.53 15.10
C ASP A 87 4.03 -1.52 13.58
N PHE A 88 5.02 -1.87 12.75
CA PHE A 88 4.80 -2.06 11.31
C PHE A 88 3.88 -3.26 10.98
N GLY A 89 3.78 -4.23 11.89
CA GLY A 89 2.94 -5.42 11.79
C GLY A 89 1.48 -5.20 12.20
N THR A 90 1.12 -4.05 12.78
CA THR A 90 -0.25 -3.78 13.25
C THR A 90 -1.28 -3.99 12.11
N PRO A 91 -2.41 -4.69 12.36
CA PRO A 91 -3.43 -5.00 11.35
C PRO A 91 -4.26 -3.78 10.97
N VAL A 92 -3.61 -2.80 10.33
CA VAL A 92 -4.22 -1.58 9.82
C VAL A 92 -4.12 -1.50 8.30
N ILE A 93 -5.19 -1.02 7.69
CA ILE A 93 -5.25 -0.74 6.25
C ILE A 93 -4.60 0.62 6.02
N GLN A 94 -3.45 0.61 5.35
CA GLN A 94 -2.76 1.86 5.01
C GLN A 94 -3.38 2.46 3.73
N PRO A 95 -3.80 3.74 3.74
CA PRO A 95 -4.37 4.37 2.56
C PRO A 95 -3.34 4.42 1.43
N PRO A 96 -3.75 4.33 0.15
CA PRO A 96 -2.84 4.47 -0.97
C PRO A 96 -2.03 5.77 -0.88
N PRO A 97 -0.73 5.76 -1.18
CA PRO A 97 0.10 6.96 -1.06
C PRO A 97 -0.42 8.07 -2.00
N PRO A 98 -0.30 9.34 -1.59
CA PRO A 98 -0.70 10.46 -2.43
C PRO A 98 0.18 10.52 -3.69
N VAL A 99 -0.39 11.05 -4.77
CA VAL A 99 0.40 11.48 -5.93
C VAL A 99 0.63 12.96 -5.76
N ASN A 100 1.90 13.37 -5.65
CA ASN A 100 2.24 14.78 -5.49
C ASN A 100 2.27 15.44 -6.87
N LEU A 101 1.09 15.80 -7.38
CA LEU A 101 0.93 16.58 -8.59
C LEU A 101 1.36 18.02 -8.27
N LYS A 102 2.64 18.36 -8.40
CA LYS A 102 3.01 19.78 -8.47
C LYS A 102 2.18 20.39 -9.59
N SER A 103 1.41 21.43 -9.30
CA SER A 103 0.66 22.17 -10.32
C SER A 103 1.65 22.60 -11.38
N SER A 104 1.52 22.07 -12.59
CA SER A 104 2.20 22.63 -13.75
C SER A 104 1.71 24.06 -13.91
N SER A 105 2.48 25.03 -13.41
CA SER A 105 2.39 26.41 -13.85
C SER A 105 2.62 26.39 -15.36
N SER A 106 1.59 26.83 -16.09
CA SER A 106 1.64 27.13 -17.53
C SER A 106 2.72 28.15 -17.85
#